data_AF-A0AAN7QWM3-F1
#
_entry.id   AF-A0AAN7QWM3-F1
#
_cell.length_a   1.000
_cell.length_b   1.000
_cell.length_c   1.000
_cell.angle_alpha   90.00
_cell.angle_beta   90.00
_cell.angle_gamma   90.00
#
_symmetry.space_group_name_H-M   'P 1'
#
loop_
_entity.id
_entity.type
_entity.pdbx_description
1 polymer ?
#
loop_
_entity_poly.entity_id
_entity_poly.type
_entity_poly.pdbx_seq_one_letter_code
_entity_poly.pdbx_strand_id
1 'polypeptide(L)'
;MGSGRCAADHFRSKDYETSAEVFEKSMLYVPHDMENRVLRAKSFRVLCLCYLGLAQLDRANEYIDEAEKVFLKMSNRFYFLRWFKIHLQKEDQNCALSQIQVMKTCLDFTPDFLLLAAHEAIACHAFPVAVASLSNLIGFYASGKTIPTPEIVVFRTLVTILTNDQCNEPEILKYIKEAHSRASEVGSSCFFGEGEVARREMKWFAATSWNFGIKLGKTKDYALSAEFLRVASEFYGLLVDGQVDENSVMICKSLILAISAMLASENQKGELLDIDVKLVVELLDRAGKVLKSISSRMQLDDDQNVNLEPEFHILYTLNSYEIYGKMNNKKSQQLIVEKFASSKTCTPAYLLQLGLTACQGPRPNHEVAFFALNQCLSELLSSPLPDYTTAALVMRKLITITSTHKGDTDDDAVYNLYKQAYRIIVGLKGGEFPAEEGKWLATTAWNRAAIPIRLGHFDSANKWMKVGLELAGLVPGMETYKACMEDFVNGLDKKVGVHKRGENQPQMTVV
;
A
#
# COMPACT_ATOMS: atom_id res chain seq x y z
N MET A 1 50.81 -47.08 20.95
CA MET A 1 50.49 -46.61 19.57
C MET A 1 49.40 -47.43 18.86
N GLY A 2 48.98 -48.62 19.33
CA GLY A 2 47.94 -49.44 18.65
C GLY A 2 46.48 -49.08 18.96
N SER A 3 46.18 -48.58 20.16
CA SER A 3 44.79 -48.31 20.61
C SER A 3 44.10 -47.16 19.87
N GLY A 4 44.83 -46.09 19.55
CA GLY A 4 44.25 -44.92 18.85
C GLY A 4 43.89 -45.16 17.38
N ARG A 5 44.54 -46.13 16.70
CA ARG A 5 44.16 -46.51 15.32
C ARG A 5 42.90 -47.39 15.32
N CYS A 6 42.82 -48.34 16.26
CA CYS A 6 41.64 -49.17 16.47
C CYS A 6 40.39 -48.31 16.76
N ALA A 7 40.52 -47.31 17.65
CA ALA A 7 39.43 -46.39 17.95
C ALA A 7 38.98 -45.55 16.74
N ALA A 8 39.92 -45.11 15.89
CA ALA A 8 39.59 -44.39 14.66
C ALA A 8 38.88 -45.27 13.62
N ASP A 9 39.18 -46.57 13.58
CA ASP A 9 38.53 -47.54 12.68
C ASP A 9 37.10 -47.88 13.17
N HIS A 10 36.87 -47.96 14.49
CA HIS A 10 35.52 -48.08 15.08
C HIS A 10 34.67 -46.81 14.85
N PHE A 11 35.27 -45.62 14.97
CA PHE A 11 34.61 -44.36 14.62
C PHE A 11 34.15 -44.31 13.14
N ARG A 12 35.00 -44.80 12.23
CA ARG A 12 34.63 -44.92 10.79
C ARG A 12 33.53 -45.94 10.54
N SER A 13 33.42 -46.94 11.41
CA SER A 13 32.41 -48.00 11.36
C SER A 13 31.08 -47.61 12.04
N LYS A 14 30.95 -46.35 12.51
CA LYS A 14 29.78 -45.80 13.25
C LYS A 14 29.46 -46.48 14.59
N ASP A 15 30.39 -47.25 15.14
CA ASP A 15 30.26 -47.80 16.49
C ASP A 15 30.79 -46.77 17.50
N TYR A 16 29.92 -45.85 17.90
CA TYR A 16 30.29 -44.70 18.72
C TYR A 16 30.53 -45.06 20.19
N GLU A 17 29.90 -46.12 20.70
CA GLU A 17 30.02 -46.56 22.09
C GLU A 17 31.39 -47.19 22.37
N THR A 18 31.80 -48.18 21.57
CA THR A 18 33.12 -48.81 21.71
C THR A 18 34.25 -47.85 21.35
N SER A 19 34.03 -47.00 20.35
CA SER A 19 34.99 -45.95 20.00
C SER A 19 35.23 -44.98 21.16
N ALA A 20 34.17 -44.50 21.83
CA ALA A 20 34.31 -43.60 22.97
C ALA A 20 35.13 -44.22 24.11
N GLU A 21 34.81 -45.45 24.51
CA GLU A 21 35.54 -46.14 25.58
C GLU A 21 37.02 -46.35 25.26
N VAL A 22 37.34 -46.75 24.02
CA VAL A 22 38.72 -46.98 23.61
C VAL A 22 39.49 -45.66 23.57
N PHE A 23 38.85 -44.55 23.16
CA PHE A 23 39.45 -43.22 23.22
C PHE A 23 39.68 -42.76 24.67
N GLU A 24 38.71 -42.89 25.58
CA GLU A 24 38.86 -42.51 27.00
C GLU A 24 40.01 -43.29 27.65
N LYS A 25 40.04 -44.61 27.45
CA LYS A 25 41.12 -45.48 27.94
C LYS A 25 42.46 -45.09 27.33
N SER A 26 42.50 -44.73 26.04
CA SER A 26 43.74 -44.30 25.38
C SER A 26 44.28 -42.97 25.89
N MET A 27 43.40 -42.06 26.32
CA MET A 27 43.78 -40.74 26.82
C MET A 27 44.53 -40.79 28.16
N LEU A 28 44.24 -41.79 29.00
CA LEU A 28 44.97 -42.03 30.26
C LEU A 28 46.46 -42.29 30.06
N TYR A 29 46.86 -42.76 28.86
CA TYR A 29 48.24 -43.12 28.54
C TYR A 29 48.98 -42.05 27.72
N VAL A 30 48.36 -40.88 27.44
CA VAL A 30 49.00 -39.78 26.68
C VAL A 30 49.70 -38.81 27.65
N PRO A 31 51.03 -38.64 27.61
CA PRO A 31 51.77 -37.72 28.48
C PRO A 31 51.35 -36.25 28.33
N HIS A 32 51.57 -35.42 29.37
CA HIS A 32 51.15 -34.01 29.44
C HIS A 32 52.07 -33.02 28.70
N ASP A 33 52.93 -33.53 27.82
CA ASP A 33 53.99 -32.76 27.16
C ASP A 33 53.47 -31.83 26.07
N MET A 34 54.25 -30.77 25.77
CA MET A 34 53.92 -29.73 24.78
C MET A 34 53.60 -30.29 23.38
N GLU A 35 54.28 -31.35 22.94
CA GLU A 35 54.06 -31.99 21.63
C GLU A 35 52.79 -32.86 21.60
N ASN A 36 52.40 -33.43 22.74
CA ASN A 36 51.24 -34.31 22.88
C ASN A 36 49.93 -33.54 23.10
N ARG A 37 49.98 -32.23 23.35
CA ARG A 37 48.79 -31.35 23.44
C ARG A 37 47.92 -31.41 22.18
N VAL A 38 48.54 -31.49 21.00
CA VAL A 38 47.83 -31.58 19.71
C VAL A 38 47.09 -32.92 19.57
N LEU A 39 47.73 -34.02 19.97
CA LEU A 39 47.13 -35.36 19.96
C LEU A 39 45.98 -35.48 20.97
N ARG A 40 46.14 -34.84 22.14
CA ARG A 40 45.11 -34.79 23.18
C ARG A 40 43.89 -33.98 22.75
N ALA A 41 44.08 -32.80 22.17
CA ALA A 41 42.99 -32.00 21.60
C ALA A 41 42.24 -32.74 20.48
N LYS A 42 42.96 -33.48 19.62
CA LYS A 42 42.34 -34.35 18.60
C LYS A 42 41.55 -35.49 19.22
N SER A 43 42.02 -36.08 20.32
CA SER A 43 41.33 -37.17 21.02
C SER A 43 40.05 -36.68 21.68
N PHE A 44 40.09 -35.55 22.39
CA PHE A 44 38.89 -34.91 22.94
C PHE A 44 37.86 -34.56 21.87
N ARG A 45 38.31 -34.13 20.68
CA ARG A 45 37.40 -33.88 19.54
C ARG A 45 36.66 -35.14 19.09
N VAL A 46 37.37 -36.27 18.97
CA VAL A 46 36.74 -37.52 18.54
C VAL A 46 35.80 -38.07 19.62
N LEU A 47 36.17 -37.94 20.90
CA LEU A 47 35.28 -38.25 22.03
C LEU A 47 34.00 -37.43 21.99
N CYS A 48 34.11 -36.12 21.80
CA CYS A 48 32.95 -35.25 21.63
C CYS A 48 32.06 -35.74 20.47
N LEU A 49 32.63 -36.06 19.30
CA LEU A 49 31.88 -36.58 18.17
C LEU A 49 31.18 -37.93 18.46
N CYS A 50 31.80 -38.80 19.24
CA CYS A 50 31.21 -40.07 19.67
C CYS A 50 30.03 -39.85 20.62
N TYR A 51 30.18 -39.07 21.68
CA TYR A 51 29.08 -38.76 22.62
C TYR A 51 27.92 -38.04 21.97
N LEU A 52 28.21 -37.28 20.93
CA LEU A 52 27.22 -36.63 20.11
C LEU A 52 26.45 -37.62 19.23
N GLY A 53 27.16 -38.59 18.61
CA GLY A 53 26.51 -39.72 17.95
C GLY A 53 25.61 -40.55 18.88
N LEU A 54 25.88 -40.51 20.18
CA LEU A 54 25.10 -41.17 21.24
C LEU A 54 24.04 -40.24 21.90
N ALA A 55 23.85 -39.02 21.39
CA ALA A 55 22.93 -38.01 21.92
C ALA A 55 23.16 -37.60 23.40
N GLN A 56 24.35 -37.81 23.96
CA GLN A 56 24.71 -37.39 25.33
C GLN A 56 25.36 -36.00 25.31
N LEU A 57 24.52 -34.96 25.28
CA LEU A 57 24.94 -33.58 25.01
C LEU A 57 25.71 -32.91 26.16
N ASP A 58 25.52 -33.34 27.41
CA ASP A 58 26.23 -32.78 28.58
C ASP A 58 27.70 -33.20 28.61
N ARG A 59 27.96 -34.50 28.45
CA ARG A 59 29.32 -35.04 28.36
C ARG A 59 30.06 -34.52 27.14
N ALA A 60 29.37 -34.40 26.01
CA ALA A 60 29.95 -33.79 24.82
C ALA A 60 30.41 -32.35 25.06
N ASN A 61 29.72 -31.57 25.92
CA ASN A 61 30.07 -30.18 26.23
C ASN A 61 31.32 -30.09 27.11
N GLU A 62 31.39 -30.93 28.15
CA GLU A 62 32.55 -31.01 29.04
C GLU A 62 33.84 -31.35 28.27
N TYR A 63 33.78 -32.31 27.35
CA TYR A 63 34.92 -32.68 26.53
C TYR A 63 35.35 -31.58 25.55
N ILE A 64 34.45 -30.68 25.14
CA ILE A 64 34.81 -29.50 24.36
C ILE A 64 35.49 -28.45 25.23
N ASP A 65 34.98 -28.19 26.44
CA ASP A 65 35.58 -27.24 27.38
C ASP A 65 37.00 -27.68 27.76
N GLU A 66 37.22 -28.98 27.95
CA GLU A 66 38.55 -29.55 28.19
C GLU A 66 39.46 -29.49 26.95
N ALA A 67 38.89 -29.62 25.74
CA ALA A 67 39.66 -29.44 24.50
C ALA A 67 40.12 -27.98 24.31
N GLU A 68 39.29 -27.01 24.69
CA GLU A 68 39.59 -25.58 24.62
C GLU A 68 40.73 -25.19 25.57
N LYS A 69 40.72 -25.70 26.81
CA LYS A 69 41.81 -25.47 27.78
C LYS A 69 43.18 -25.95 27.30
N VAL A 70 43.21 -27.00 26.47
CA VAL A 70 44.46 -27.67 26.04
C VAL A 70 45.03 -27.08 24.74
N PHE A 71 44.22 -26.43 23.91
CA PHE A 71 44.63 -25.96 22.57
C PHE A 71 44.60 -24.43 22.44
N LEU A 72 45.76 -23.78 22.60
CA LEU A 72 45.95 -22.33 22.46
C LEU A 72 45.81 -21.76 21.02
N LYS A 73 45.65 -22.60 19.99
CA LYS A 73 45.46 -22.16 18.59
C LYS A 73 44.08 -22.55 18.06
N MET A 74 43.09 -21.74 18.42
CA MET A 74 41.70 -21.73 17.94
C MET A 74 41.54 -22.22 16.49
N SER A 75 40.90 -23.37 16.26
CA SER A 75 40.49 -23.77 14.91
C SER A 75 38.96 -23.79 14.83
N ASN A 76 38.38 -23.09 13.83
CA ASN A 76 36.93 -22.88 13.70
C ASN A 76 36.09 -24.16 13.71
N ARG A 77 36.68 -25.30 13.37
CA ARG A 77 36.02 -26.61 13.49
C ARG A 77 35.57 -26.94 14.91
N PHE A 78 36.22 -26.42 15.95
CA PHE A 78 35.85 -26.67 17.36
C PHE A 78 34.66 -25.82 17.80
N TYR A 79 34.68 -24.52 17.52
CA TYR A 79 33.55 -23.63 17.78
C TYR A 79 32.35 -24.00 16.91
N PHE A 80 32.57 -24.30 15.63
CA PHE A 80 31.54 -24.86 14.78
C PHE A 80 30.97 -26.13 15.40
N LEU A 81 31.75 -27.12 15.87
CA LEU A 81 31.19 -28.34 16.49
C LEU A 81 30.42 -28.08 17.81
N ARG A 82 30.92 -27.19 18.68
CA ARG A 82 30.25 -26.75 19.92
C ARG A 82 28.91 -26.08 19.62
N TRP A 83 28.93 -25.21 18.62
CA TRP A 83 27.79 -24.46 18.13
C TRP A 83 26.76 -25.33 17.39
N PHE A 84 27.24 -26.12 16.42
CA PHE A 84 26.53 -26.93 15.43
C PHE A 84 25.65 -28.01 16.04
N LYS A 85 26.04 -28.59 17.18
CA LYS A 85 25.35 -29.77 17.69
C LYS A 85 25.05 -29.78 19.19
N ILE A 86 25.72 -28.99 20.02
CA ILE A 86 25.44 -29.02 21.47
C ILE A 86 24.45 -27.93 21.85
N HIS A 87 24.75 -26.66 21.56
CA HIS A 87 23.86 -25.57 21.96
C HIS A 87 22.56 -25.53 21.13
N LEU A 88 22.64 -25.88 19.85
CA LEU A 88 21.47 -25.91 18.97
C LEU A 88 20.51 -27.07 19.30
N GLN A 89 21.03 -28.24 19.71
CA GLN A 89 20.20 -29.37 20.15
C GLN A 89 19.70 -29.23 21.60
N LYS A 90 20.34 -28.39 22.41
CA LYS A 90 19.90 -28.03 23.77
C LYS A 90 18.90 -26.86 23.81
N GLU A 91 18.47 -26.36 22.65
CA GLU A 91 17.57 -25.19 22.49
C GLU A 91 18.08 -23.87 23.12
N ASP A 92 19.38 -23.77 23.44
CA ASP A 92 19.94 -22.56 24.04
C ASP A 92 20.38 -21.54 22.96
N GLN A 93 19.42 -20.71 22.57
CA GLN A 93 19.59 -19.69 21.53
C GLN A 93 20.61 -18.60 21.91
N ASN A 94 20.71 -18.23 23.19
CA ASN A 94 21.59 -17.15 23.64
C ASN A 94 23.06 -17.58 23.62
N CYS A 95 23.34 -18.79 24.08
CA CYS A 95 24.68 -19.36 23.96
C CYS A 95 25.06 -19.62 22.50
N ALA A 96 24.11 -20.01 21.64
CA ALA A 96 24.39 -20.13 20.20
C ALA A 96 24.77 -18.77 19.58
N LEU A 97 24.11 -17.67 19.95
CA LEU A 97 24.43 -16.33 19.43
C LEU A 97 25.81 -15.82 19.87
N SER A 98 26.19 -16.03 21.14
CA SER A 98 27.52 -15.60 21.64
C SER A 98 28.66 -16.34 20.93
N GLN A 99 28.46 -17.62 20.66
CA GLN A 99 29.41 -18.48 19.96
C GLN A 99 29.60 -18.08 18.49
N ILE A 100 28.57 -17.56 17.79
CA ILE A 100 28.74 -16.96 16.44
C ILE A 100 29.73 -15.79 16.49
N GLN A 101 29.66 -14.95 17.52
CA GLN A 101 30.57 -13.81 17.65
C GLN A 101 32.00 -14.27 17.94
N VAL A 102 32.18 -15.29 18.78
CA VAL A 102 33.49 -15.90 19.07
C VAL A 102 34.09 -16.53 17.79
N MET A 103 33.27 -17.20 16.97
CA MET A 103 33.70 -17.81 15.72
C MET A 103 34.31 -16.78 14.74
N LYS A 104 33.83 -15.54 14.73
CA LYS A 104 34.41 -14.46 13.90
C LYS A 104 35.81 -14.02 14.32
N THR A 105 36.16 -14.20 15.60
CA THR A 105 37.46 -13.78 16.15
C THR A 105 38.57 -14.80 15.93
N CYS A 106 38.24 -15.98 15.41
CA CYS A 106 39.17 -17.07 15.19
C CYS A 106 40.01 -16.88 13.92
N LEU A 107 41.30 -17.25 13.98
CA LEU A 107 42.29 -17.05 12.92
C LEU A 107 42.01 -17.84 11.63
N ASP A 108 41.32 -18.99 11.72
CA ASP A 108 41.01 -19.89 10.58
C ASP A 108 39.64 -19.60 9.94
N PHE A 109 39.09 -18.38 10.07
CA PHE A 109 37.67 -18.13 9.77
C PHE A 109 37.41 -18.08 8.27
N THR A 110 36.56 -19.00 7.80
CA THR A 110 35.97 -18.98 6.46
C THR A 110 34.47 -18.67 6.55
N PRO A 111 33.94 -17.83 5.64
CA PRO A 111 32.51 -17.52 5.59
C PRO A 111 31.59 -18.76 5.45
N ASP A 112 32.12 -19.85 4.90
CA ASP A 112 31.40 -21.13 4.76
C ASP A 112 30.87 -21.68 6.09
N PHE A 113 31.55 -21.41 7.21
CA PHE A 113 31.07 -21.82 8.53
C PHE A 113 29.80 -21.08 8.95
N LEU A 114 29.58 -19.84 8.50
CA LEU A 114 28.33 -19.11 8.75
C LEU A 114 27.17 -19.64 7.91
N LEU A 115 27.44 -20.12 6.69
CA LEU A 115 26.44 -20.72 5.83
C LEU A 115 25.98 -22.08 6.39
N LEU A 116 26.95 -22.94 6.73
CA LEU A 116 26.66 -24.21 7.40
C LEU A 116 25.92 -23.99 8.72
N ALA A 117 26.31 -22.94 9.45
CA ALA A 117 25.63 -22.56 10.67
C ALA A 117 24.15 -22.24 10.39
N ALA A 118 23.87 -21.38 9.42
CA ALA A 118 22.51 -21.02 9.06
C ALA A 118 21.66 -22.23 8.63
N HIS A 119 22.18 -23.11 7.77
CA HIS A 119 21.44 -24.30 7.30
C HIS A 119 20.98 -25.20 8.46
N GLU A 120 21.83 -25.38 9.45
CA GLU A 120 21.56 -26.25 10.59
C GLU A 120 20.63 -25.58 11.58
N ALA A 121 20.79 -24.27 11.82
CA ALA A 121 19.83 -23.50 12.60
C ALA A 121 18.42 -23.57 12.03
N ILE A 122 18.28 -23.60 10.69
CA ILE A 122 16.99 -23.83 10.02
C ILE A 122 16.47 -25.24 10.29
N ALA A 123 17.32 -26.27 10.17
CA ALA A 123 16.95 -27.66 10.41
C ALA A 123 16.51 -27.92 11.86
N CYS A 124 17.08 -27.19 12.82
CA CYS A 124 16.71 -27.24 14.24
C CYS A 124 15.62 -26.23 14.64
N HIS A 125 14.97 -25.56 13.69
CA HIS A 125 13.94 -24.54 13.96
C HIS A 125 14.39 -23.36 14.86
N ALA A 126 15.69 -23.09 14.94
CA ALA A 126 16.26 -21.97 15.68
C ALA A 126 16.41 -20.72 14.79
N PHE A 127 15.27 -20.16 14.37
CA PHE A 127 15.22 -19.06 13.39
C PHE A 127 16.00 -17.79 13.78
N PRO A 128 15.99 -17.29 15.03
CA PRO A 128 16.78 -16.10 15.41
C PRO A 128 18.29 -16.28 15.19
N VAL A 129 18.78 -17.50 15.43
CA VAL A 129 20.19 -17.88 15.27
C VAL A 129 20.55 -17.97 13.77
N ALA A 130 19.64 -18.49 12.94
CA ALA A 130 19.80 -18.52 11.49
C ALA A 130 19.84 -17.10 10.91
N VAL A 131 18.93 -16.21 11.34
CA VAL A 131 18.88 -14.80 10.91
C VAL A 131 20.15 -14.06 11.27
N ALA A 132 20.65 -14.20 12.50
CA ALA A 132 21.91 -13.60 12.91
C ALA A 132 23.11 -14.11 12.08
N SER A 133 23.15 -15.41 11.79
CA SER A 133 24.22 -16.02 10.99
C SER A 133 24.25 -15.50 9.56
N LEU A 134 23.08 -15.46 8.90
CA LEU A 134 22.93 -14.98 7.52
C LEU A 134 23.13 -13.46 7.42
N SER A 135 22.70 -12.68 8.42
CA SER A 135 22.94 -11.22 8.47
C SER A 135 24.42 -10.90 8.57
N ASN A 136 25.15 -11.65 9.39
CA ASN A 136 26.59 -11.53 9.49
C ASN A 136 27.28 -11.92 8.17
N LEU A 137 26.75 -12.92 7.47
CA LEU A 137 27.25 -13.35 6.17
C LEU A 137 27.10 -12.24 5.12
N ILE A 138 25.97 -11.52 5.09
CA ILE A 138 25.76 -10.35 4.21
C ILE A 138 26.86 -9.29 4.40
N GLY A 139 27.21 -8.99 5.65
CA GLY A 139 28.31 -8.05 5.96
C GLY A 139 29.65 -8.45 5.35
N PHE A 140 29.91 -9.74 5.12
CA PHE A 140 31.12 -10.20 4.45
C PHE A 140 31.07 -10.06 2.92
N TYR A 141 29.91 -10.14 2.28
CA TYR A 141 29.77 -9.83 0.85
C TYR A 141 30.09 -8.37 0.55
N ALA A 142 29.67 -7.43 1.42
CA ALA A 142 30.02 -6.01 1.30
C ALA A 142 31.53 -5.75 1.39
N SER A 143 32.29 -6.64 2.07
CA SER A 143 33.75 -6.56 2.19
C SER A 143 34.52 -7.13 1.00
N GLY A 144 33.83 -7.61 -0.04
CA GLY A 144 34.46 -8.12 -1.27
C GLY A 144 35.11 -9.50 -1.15
N LYS A 145 34.81 -10.26 -0.09
CA LYS A 145 35.33 -11.63 0.08
C LYS A 145 34.61 -12.59 -0.85
N THR A 146 35.36 -13.50 -1.48
CA THR A 146 34.80 -14.54 -2.34
C THR A 146 34.07 -15.58 -1.49
N ILE A 147 32.75 -15.63 -1.64
CA ILE A 147 31.89 -16.62 -0.96
C ILE A 147 31.28 -17.52 -2.06
N PRO A 148 31.25 -18.85 -1.88
CA PRO A 148 30.76 -19.77 -2.92
C PRO A 148 29.27 -19.63 -3.23
N THR A 149 28.48 -19.19 -2.25
CA THR A 149 27.04 -19.01 -2.40
C THR A 149 26.75 -17.63 -2.96
N PRO A 150 25.81 -17.47 -3.90
CA PRO A 150 25.45 -16.15 -4.40
C PRO A 150 24.67 -15.36 -3.33
N GLU A 151 24.97 -14.07 -3.21
CA GLU A 151 24.41 -13.14 -2.20
C GLU A 151 22.86 -13.15 -2.21
N ILE A 152 22.26 -13.28 -3.39
CA ILE A 152 20.80 -13.37 -3.60
C ILE A 152 20.13 -14.52 -2.83
N VAL A 153 20.77 -15.69 -2.75
CA VAL A 153 20.23 -16.87 -2.08
C VAL A 153 20.20 -16.66 -0.57
N VAL A 154 21.18 -15.93 -0.04
CA VAL A 154 21.25 -15.55 1.38
C VAL A 154 20.08 -14.63 1.73
N PHE A 155 19.83 -13.59 0.93
CA PHE A 155 18.68 -12.69 1.10
C PHE A 155 17.34 -13.42 1.00
N ARG A 156 17.17 -14.29 -0.01
CA ARG A 156 15.94 -15.09 -0.19
C ARG A 156 15.69 -15.98 1.01
N THR A 157 16.73 -16.65 1.52
CA THR A 157 16.63 -17.54 2.67
C THR A 157 16.26 -16.77 3.94
N LEU A 158 16.87 -15.60 4.17
CA LEU A 158 16.51 -14.70 5.27
C LEU A 158 15.04 -14.30 5.24
N VAL A 159 14.56 -13.80 4.10
CA VAL A 159 13.16 -13.38 3.94
C VAL A 159 12.21 -14.56 4.14
N THR A 160 12.56 -15.75 3.65
CA THR A 160 11.74 -16.96 3.80
C THR A 160 11.63 -17.38 5.28
N ILE A 161 12.74 -17.34 6.02
CA ILE A 161 12.74 -17.66 7.46
C ILE A 161 11.86 -16.67 8.22
N LEU A 162 12.09 -15.37 8.00
CA LEU A 162 11.36 -14.31 8.70
C LEU A 162 9.86 -14.31 8.38
N THR A 163 9.46 -14.82 7.21
CA THR A 163 8.05 -14.95 6.82
C THR A 163 7.30 -16.01 7.64
N ASN A 164 8.00 -17.01 8.17
CA ASN A 164 7.39 -18.08 8.97
C ASN A 164 7.09 -17.63 10.41
N ASP A 165 7.80 -16.61 10.90
CA ASP A 165 7.60 -16.04 12.22
C ASP A 165 6.55 -14.92 12.18
N GLN A 166 5.65 -14.88 13.16
CA GLN A 166 4.66 -13.82 13.29
C GLN A 166 5.32 -12.52 13.79
N CYS A 167 4.99 -11.38 13.18
CA CYS A 167 5.42 -10.02 13.59
C CYS A 167 6.84 -9.55 13.16
N ASN A 168 7.46 -10.16 12.15
CA ASN A 168 8.79 -9.75 11.63
C ASN A 168 8.73 -8.86 10.38
N GLU A 169 7.57 -8.31 10.02
CA GLU A 169 7.39 -7.47 8.83
C GLU A 169 8.38 -6.29 8.67
N PRO A 170 8.77 -5.53 9.70
CA PRO A 170 9.77 -4.46 9.52
C PRO A 170 11.19 -4.99 9.24
N GLU A 171 11.55 -6.15 9.79
CA GLU A 171 12.85 -6.78 9.52
C GLU A 171 12.89 -7.33 8.09
N ILE A 172 11.80 -7.94 7.63
CA ILE A 172 11.66 -8.38 6.24
C ILE A 172 11.85 -7.20 5.28
N LEU A 173 11.21 -6.07 5.55
CA LEU A 173 11.34 -4.86 4.74
C LEU A 173 12.79 -4.36 4.68
N LYS A 174 13.51 -4.40 5.81
CA LYS A 174 14.93 -4.02 5.87
C LYS A 174 15.77 -4.86 4.91
N TYR A 175 15.67 -6.19 4.98
CA TYR A 175 16.48 -7.07 4.12
C TYR A 175 16.10 -6.96 2.64
N ILE A 176 14.82 -6.77 2.32
CA ILE A 176 14.38 -6.57 0.93
C ILE A 176 14.93 -5.24 0.38
N LYS A 177 14.92 -4.16 1.16
CA LYS A 177 15.52 -2.87 0.77
C LYS A 177 17.03 -2.97 0.59
N GLU A 178 17.70 -3.69 1.48
CA GLU A 178 19.13 -3.93 1.39
C GLU A 178 19.49 -4.72 0.12
N ALA A 179 18.72 -5.78 -0.19
CA ALA A 179 18.86 -6.52 -1.44
C ALA A 179 18.68 -5.62 -2.68
N HIS A 180 17.72 -4.69 -2.65
CA HIS A 180 17.53 -3.71 -3.73
C HIS A 180 18.70 -2.72 -3.85
N SER A 181 19.22 -2.21 -2.73
CA SER A 181 20.41 -1.31 -2.72
C SER A 181 21.62 -2.02 -3.32
N ARG A 182 21.87 -3.26 -2.89
CA ARG A 182 22.97 -4.09 -3.40
C ARG A 182 22.83 -4.39 -4.89
N ALA A 183 21.62 -4.69 -5.35
CA ALA A 183 21.35 -4.85 -6.78
C ALA A 183 21.63 -3.58 -7.59
N SER A 184 21.38 -2.41 -7.01
CA SER A 184 21.66 -1.12 -7.64
C SER A 184 23.15 -0.77 -7.66
N GLU A 185 23.88 -1.11 -6.60
CA GLU A 185 25.33 -0.88 -6.46
C GLU A 185 26.18 -1.80 -7.35
N VAL A 186 25.85 -3.09 -7.36
CA VAL A 186 26.62 -4.13 -8.06
C VAL A 186 26.16 -4.29 -9.52
N GLY A 187 24.95 -3.82 -9.82
CA GLY A 187 24.28 -4.01 -11.10
C GLY A 187 23.41 -5.27 -11.11
N SER A 188 22.25 -5.18 -11.75
CA SER A 188 21.22 -6.23 -11.69
C SER A 188 21.68 -7.57 -12.27
N SER A 189 22.50 -7.57 -13.33
CA SER A 189 23.07 -8.80 -13.92
C SER A 189 24.12 -9.45 -13.01
N CYS A 190 24.92 -8.66 -12.30
CA CYS A 190 25.95 -9.18 -11.40
C CYS A 190 25.37 -9.70 -10.08
N PHE A 191 24.27 -9.12 -9.60
CA PHE A 191 23.65 -9.49 -8.33
C PHE A 191 22.67 -10.69 -8.46
N PHE A 192 21.80 -10.67 -9.47
CA PHE A 192 20.82 -11.74 -9.69
C PHE A 192 21.34 -12.86 -10.62
N GLY A 193 22.48 -12.64 -11.28
CA GLY A 193 23.00 -13.51 -12.33
C GLY A 193 22.45 -13.15 -13.71
N GLU A 194 22.67 -14.04 -14.68
CA GLU A 194 22.22 -13.87 -16.06
C GLU A 194 21.10 -14.86 -16.44
N GLY A 195 20.20 -14.45 -17.33
CA GLY A 195 19.17 -15.29 -17.91
C GLY A 195 17.95 -15.58 -17.01
N GLU A 196 17.37 -16.77 -17.17
CA GLU A 196 16.11 -17.18 -16.52
C GLU A 196 16.17 -17.20 -14.99
N VAL A 197 17.32 -17.57 -14.41
CA VAL A 197 17.47 -17.68 -12.96
C VAL A 197 17.34 -16.30 -12.31
N ALA A 198 18.03 -15.30 -12.88
CA ALA A 198 17.92 -13.92 -12.43
C ALA A 198 16.48 -13.40 -12.50
N ARG A 199 15.77 -13.72 -13.58
CA ARG A 199 14.36 -13.34 -13.76
C ARG A 199 13.46 -13.94 -12.69
N ARG A 200 13.64 -15.23 -12.37
CA ARG A 200 12.85 -15.92 -11.33
C ARG A 200 13.10 -15.29 -9.96
N GLU A 201 14.35 -14.95 -9.65
CA GLU A 201 14.68 -14.30 -8.38
C GLU A 201 14.08 -12.89 -8.30
N MET A 202 14.27 -12.05 -9.32
CA MET A 202 13.65 -10.71 -9.37
C MET A 202 12.13 -10.78 -9.23
N LYS A 203 11.47 -11.69 -9.98
CA LYS A 203 10.02 -11.89 -9.91
C LYS A 203 9.59 -12.37 -8.51
N TRP A 204 10.39 -13.21 -7.85
CA TRP A 204 10.12 -13.66 -6.49
C TRP A 204 10.19 -12.51 -5.49
N PHE A 205 11.22 -11.65 -5.54
CA PHE A 205 11.31 -10.47 -4.67
C PHE A 205 10.19 -9.45 -4.93
N ALA A 206 9.84 -9.22 -6.21
CA ALA A 206 8.74 -8.35 -6.58
C ALA A 206 7.38 -8.88 -6.08
N ALA A 207 7.09 -10.17 -6.30
CA ALA A 207 5.86 -10.81 -5.84
C ALA A 207 5.77 -10.89 -4.32
N THR A 208 6.88 -11.17 -3.63
CA THR A 208 6.94 -11.21 -2.17
C THR A 208 6.64 -9.83 -1.59
N SER A 209 7.29 -8.78 -2.11
CA SER A 209 7.05 -7.39 -1.69
C SER A 209 5.59 -6.98 -1.93
N TRP A 210 5.03 -7.32 -3.09
CA TRP A 210 3.62 -7.09 -3.40
C TRP A 210 2.69 -7.78 -2.40
N ASN A 211 2.90 -9.07 -2.14
CA ASN A 211 2.05 -9.86 -1.24
C ASN A 211 2.05 -9.33 0.19
N PHE A 212 3.23 -8.94 0.72
CA PHE A 212 3.33 -8.28 2.02
C PHE A 212 2.62 -6.93 2.04
N GLY A 213 2.77 -6.12 0.98
CA GLY A 213 2.04 -4.87 0.83
C GLY A 213 0.53 -5.06 0.93
N ILE A 214 -0.03 -6.02 0.18
CA ILE A 214 -1.47 -6.30 0.21
C ILE A 214 -1.92 -6.88 1.57
N LYS A 215 -1.13 -7.78 2.17
CA LYS A 215 -1.42 -8.33 3.51
C LYS A 215 -1.52 -7.22 4.55
N LEU A 216 -0.54 -6.31 4.56
CA LEU A 216 -0.47 -5.21 5.52
C LEU A 216 -1.56 -4.16 5.29
N GLY A 217 -1.91 -3.90 4.04
CA GLY A 217 -3.08 -3.08 3.70
C GLY A 217 -4.38 -3.65 4.28
N LYS A 218 -4.56 -4.98 4.25
CA LYS A 218 -5.73 -5.64 4.86
C LYS A 218 -5.72 -5.57 6.39
N THR A 219 -4.54 -5.64 7.02
CA THR A 219 -4.40 -5.48 8.49
C THR A 219 -4.38 -4.02 8.94
N LYS A 220 -4.58 -3.07 8.01
CA LYS A 220 -4.61 -1.61 8.22
C LYS A 220 -3.28 -0.99 8.68
N ASP A 221 -2.16 -1.68 8.48
CA ASP A 221 -0.83 -1.07 8.65
C ASP A 221 -0.39 -0.43 7.33
N TYR A 222 -0.90 0.77 7.09
CA TYR A 222 -0.71 1.45 5.82
C TYR A 222 0.71 1.99 5.62
N ALA A 223 1.45 2.29 6.70
CA ALA A 223 2.80 2.82 6.60
C ALA A 223 3.78 1.76 6.07
N LEU A 224 3.74 0.54 6.63
CA LEU A 224 4.55 -0.56 6.13
C LEU A 224 4.06 -1.02 4.75
N SER A 225 2.74 -1.07 4.54
CA SER A 225 2.14 -1.39 3.24
C SER A 225 2.68 -0.51 2.11
N ALA A 226 2.77 0.81 2.34
CA ALA A 226 3.27 1.76 1.35
C ALA A 226 4.72 1.45 0.95
N GLU A 227 5.58 1.19 1.93
CA GLU A 227 7.00 0.91 1.67
C GLU A 227 7.21 -0.42 0.93
N PHE A 228 6.47 -1.48 1.28
CA PHE A 228 6.53 -2.75 0.55
C PHE A 228 6.10 -2.61 -0.91
N LEU A 229 5.01 -1.88 -1.16
CA LEU A 229 4.52 -1.64 -2.52
C LEU A 229 5.45 -0.73 -3.32
N ARG A 230 6.08 0.26 -2.68
CA ARG A 230 7.12 1.10 -3.32
C ARG A 230 8.29 0.24 -3.79
N VAL A 231 8.83 -0.60 -2.92
CA VAL A 231 9.94 -1.50 -3.25
C VAL A 231 9.54 -2.53 -4.31
N ALA A 232 8.29 -3.01 -4.30
CA ALA A 232 7.78 -3.86 -5.38
C ALA A 232 7.85 -3.15 -6.75
N SER A 233 7.48 -1.87 -6.81
CA SER A 233 7.57 -1.06 -8.05
C SER A 233 8.99 -0.89 -8.57
N GLU A 234 9.97 -0.89 -7.66
CA GLU A 234 11.39 -0.78 -8.00
C GLU A 234 11.88 -2.10 -8.62
N PHE A 235 11.57 -3.25 -8.00
CA PHE A 235 11.89 -4.56 -8.57
C PHE A 235 11.20 -4.84 -9.90
N TYR A 236 9.92 -4.48 -10.07
CA TYR A 236 9.26 -4.61 -11.37
C TYR A 236 9.90 -3.70 -12.43
N GLY A 237 10.48 -2.56 -12.04
CA GLY A 237 11.22 -1.66 -12.93
C GLY A 237 12.56 -2.23 -13.42
N LEU A 238 13.16 -3.15 -12.67
CA LEU A 238 14.42 -3.82 -13.05
C LEU A 238 14.21 -4.97 -14.05
N LEU A 239 12.97 -5.44 -14.23
CA LEU A 239 12.62 -6.48 -15.19
C LEU A 239 12.54 -5.90 -16.62
N VAL A 240 13.71 -5.67 -17.22
CA VAL A 240 13.86 -5.17 -18.60
C VAL A 240 13.90 -6.35 -19.57
N ASP A 241 12.75 -6.94 -19.88
CA ASP A 241 12.64 -7.92 -20.97
C ASP A 241 11.21 -7.98 -21.54
N GLY A 242 11.03 -8.60 -22.72
CA GLY A 242 9.86 -8.53 -23.63
C GLY A 242 8.41 -8.68 -23.10
N GLN A 243 8.20 -8.85 -21.79
CA GLN A 243 6.93 -8.64 -21.09
C GLN A 243 6.83 -7.21 -20.51
N VAL A 244 7.27 -6.21 -21.29
CA VAL A 244 7.33 -4.81 -20.85
C VAL A 244 5.96 -4.31 -20.41
N ASP A 245 4.88 -4.80 -21.01
CA ASP A 245 3.53 -4.30 -20.76
C ASP A 245 2.95 -4.84 -19.44
N GLU A 246 3.11 -6.13 -19.13
CA GLU A 246 2.71 -6.69 -17.82
C GLU A 246 3.50 -6.06 -16.66
N ASN A 247 4.81 -5.87 -16.85
CA ASN A 247 5.67 -5.23 -15.85
C ASN A 247 5.28 -3.76 -15.65
N SER A 248 5.01 -3.03 -16.73
CA SER A 248 4.57 -1.62 -16.66
C SER A 248 3.23 -1.48 -15.92
N VAL A 249 2.28 -2.39 -16.15
CA VAL A 249 1.02 -2.43 -15.41
C VAL A 249 1.27 -2.68 -13.92
N MET A 250 2.12 -3.65 -13.57
CA MET A 250 2.45 -3.92 -12.17
C MET A 250 3.19 -2.77 -11.48
N ILE A 251 4.10 -2.07 -12.18
CA ILE A 251 4.73 -0.84 -11.68
C ILE A 251 3.67 0.21 -11.39
N CYS A 252 2.72 0.42 -12.32
CA CYS A 252 1.66 1.40 -12.15
C CYS A 252 0.75 1.04 -10.96
N LYS A 253 0.28 -0.22 -10.89
CA LYS A 253 -0.57 -0.73 -9.79
C LYS A 253 0.11 -0.57 -8.43
N SER A 254 1.40 -0.95 -8.33
CA SER A 254 2.16 -0.88 -7.08
C SER A 254 2.39 0.56 -6.62
N LEU A 255 2.72 1.48 -7.54
CA LEU A 255 2.86 2.91 -7.21
C LEU A 255 1.54 3.53 -6.77
N ILE A 256 0.43 3.26 -7.48
CA ILE A 256 -0.89 3.81 -7.14
C ILE A 256 -1.31 3.34 -5.74
N LEU A 257 -1.16 2.04 -5.44
CA LEU A 257 -1.51 1.50 -4.12
C LEU A 257 -0.56 1.99 -3.02
N ALA A 258 0.72 2.17 -3.31
CA ALA A 258 1.67 2.75 -2.36
C ALA A 258 1.24 4.17 -1.96
N ILE A 259 0.90 5.01 -2.93
CA ILE A 259 0.42 6.38 -2.70
C ILE A 259 -0.89 6.35 -1.89
N SER A 260 -1.85 5.50 -2.26
CA SER A 260 -3.10 5.36 -1.50
C SER A 260 -2.86 4.90 -0.06
N ALA A 261 -1.90 4.01 0.18
CA ALA A 261 -1.52 3.59 1.52
C ALA A 261 -0.86 4.74 2.30
N MET A 262 0.00 5.55 1.68
CA MET A 262 0.57 6.74 2.33
C MET A 262 -0.52 7.73 2.77
N LEU A 263 -1.47 8.04 1.88
CA LEU A 263 -2.62 8.91 2.19
C LEU A 263 -3.54 8.30 3.27
N ALA A 264 -3.75 6.98 3.23
CA ALA A 264 -4.55 6.30 4.25
C ALA A 264 -3.86 6.26 5.63
N SER A 265 -2.54 6.11 5.68
CA SER A 265 -1.75 6.18 6.92
C SER A 265 -1.85 7.57 7.56
N GLU A 266 -1.87 8.62 6.75
CA GLU A 266 -2.05 10.00 7.21
C GLU A 266 -3.41 10.18 7.90
N ASN A 267 -4.48 9.71 7.27
CA ASN A 267 -5.82 9.78 7.83
C ASN A 267 -5.94 9.06 9.19
N GLN A 268 -5.03 8.13 9.52
CA GLN A 268 -4.97 7.47 10.83
C GLN A 268 -4.06 8.17 11.85
N LYS A 269 -2.93 8.75 11.41
CA LYS A 269 -1.85 9.25 12.31
C LYS A 269 -1.81 10.77 12.46
N GLY A 270 -2.57 11.53 11.66
CA GLY A 270 -2.51 12.99 11.59
C GLY A 270 -1.75 13.49 10.36
N GLU A 271 -1.44 14.79 10.29
CA GLU A 271 -0.87 15.43 9.08
C GLU A 271 0.45 14.79 8.59
N LEU A 272 0.58 14.72 7.26
CA LEU A 272 1.79 14.29 6.58
C LEU A 272 2.91 15.32 6.75
N LEU A 273 4.17 14.87 6.90
CA LEU A 273 5.32 15.77 6.85
C LEU A 273 5.53 16.28 5.42
N ASP A 274 5.98 17.53 5.26
CA ASP A 274 6.31 18.14 3.94
C ASP A 274 7.27 17.28 3.09
N ILE A 275 8.11 16.47 3.75
CA ILE A 275 9.05 15.53 3.12
C ILE A 275 8.29 14.40 2.43
N ASP A 276 7.25 13.87 3.06
CA ASP A 276 6.44 12.80 2.53
C ASP A 276 5.57 13.30 1.35
N VAL A 277 5.15 14.57 1.38
CA VAL A 277 4.39 15.17 0.26
C VAL A 277 5.24 15.24 -1.00
N LYS A 278 6.52 15.63 -0.88
CA LYS A 278 7.45 15.67 -2.04
C LYS A 278 7.69 14.27 -2.60
N LEU A 279 7.95 13.29 -1.74
CA LEU A 279 8.13 11.90 -2.14
C LEU A 279 6.88 11.37 -2.87
N VAL A 280 5.69 11.65 -2.33
CA VAL A 280 4.42 11.25 -2.95
C VAL A 280 4.22 11.89 -4.32
N VAL A 281 4.60 13.17 -4.50
CA VAL A 281 4.54 13.84 -5.81
C VAL A 281 5.48 13.19 -6.83
N GLU A 282 6.69 12.82 -6.42
CA GLU A 282 7.65 12.12 -7.30
C GLU A 282 7.12 10.74 -7.72
N LEU A 283 6.56 9.97 -6.77
CA LEU A 283 5.93 8.69 -7.05
C LEU A 283 4.71 8.85 -7.97
N LEU A 284 3.93 9.91 -7.80
CA LEU A 284 2.76 10.22 -8.63
C LEU A 284 3.16 10.58 -10.06
N ASP A 285 4.20 11.39 -10.25
CA ASP A 285 4.73 11.74 -11.57
C ASP A 285 5.28 10.49 -12.29
N ARG A 286 6.00 9.62 -11.56
CA ARG A 286 6.45 8.33 -12.08
C ARG A 286 5.27 7.46 -12.51
N ALA A 287 4.24 7.32 -11.67
CA ALA A 287 3.04 6.57 -12.01
C ALA A 287 2.32 7.15 -13.24
N GLY A 288 2.23 8.49 -13.33
CA GLY A 288 1.62 9.18 -14.46
C GLY A 288 2.40 9.02 -15.78
N LYS A 289 3.74 8.99 -15.72
CA LYS A 289 4.59 8.69 -16.89
C LYS A 289 4.36 7.27 -17.40
N VAL A 290 4.37 6.29 -16.49
CA VAL A 290 4.12 4.88 -16.83
C VAL A 290 2.70 4.70 -17.39
N LEU A 291 1.69 5.33 -16.77
CA LEU A 291 0.30 5.30 -17.23
C LEU A 291 0.16 5.88 -18.65
N LYS A 292 0.81 7.02 -18.93
CA LYS A 292 0.84 7.59 -20.28
C LYS A 292 1.48 6.63 -21.28
N SER A 293 2.62 6.01 -20.93
CA SER A 293 3.29 5.04 -21.80
C SER A 293 2.43 3.82 -22.10
N ILE A 294 1.67 3.32 -21.11
CA ILE A 294 0.69 2.23 -21.31
C ILE A 294 -0.41 2.69 -22.28
N SER A 295 -1.00 3.87 -22.04
CA SER A 295 -2.08 4.41 -22.88
C SER A 295 -1.67 4.78 -24.31
N SER A 296 -0.41 5.20 -24.53
CA SER A 296 0.08 5.58 -25.86
C SER A 296 0.41 4.36 -26.72
N ARG A 297 0.86 3.26 -26.11
CA ARG A 297 1.14 2.00 -26.82
C ARG A 297 -0.14 1.28 -27.22
N MET A 298 -1.21 1.46 -26.46
CA MET A 298 -2.56 0.97 -26.75
C MET A 298 -3.17 1.55 -28.04
N GLN A 299 -2.69 2.70 -28.54
CA GLN A 299 -3.15 3.21 -29.85
C GLN A 299 -2.49 2.53 -31.05
N LEU A 300 -1.48 1.67 -30.83
CA LEU A 300 -0.68 1.05 -31.88
C LEU A 300 -0.92 -0.45 -32.04
N ASP A 301 -1.52 -1.14 -31.06
CA ASP A 301 -1.68 -2.59 -31.04
C ASP A 301 -3.07 -2.96 -30.48
N ASP A 302 -4.03 -3.27 -31.36
CA ASP A 302 -5.46 -3.44 -31.04
C ASP A 302 -5.81 -4.85 -30.48
N ASP A 303 -4.81 -5.73 -30.34
CA ASP A 303 -5.02 -7.19 -30.15
C ASP A 303 -4.53 -7.77 -28.80
N GLN A 304 -3.98 -6.98 -27.86
CA GLN A 304 -3.54 -7.51 -26.56
C GLN A 304 -4.21 -6.87 -25.33
N ASN A 305 -4.89 -7.74 -24.57
CA ASN A 305 -5.74 -7.53 -23.40
C ASN A 305 -4.99 -7.10 -22.11
N VAL A 306 -3.89 -6.36 -22.20
CA VAL A 306 -3.15 -5.89 -21.01
C VAL A 306 -3.63 -4.49 -20.63
N ASN A 307 -4.88 -4.39 -20.19
CA ASN A 307 -5.47 -3.12 -19.74
C ASN A 307 -5.25 -2.91 -18.24
N LEU A 308 -4.97 -1.67 -17.84
CA LEU A 308 -5.06 -1.29 -16.44
C LEU A 308 -6.55 -1.18 -16.07
N GLU A 309 -6.98 -1.90 -15.05
CA GLU A 309 -8.39 -1.93 -14.67
C GLU A 309 -8.92 -0.50 -14.37
N PRO A 310 -10.18 -0.18 -14.72
CA PRO A 310 -10.76 1.15 -14.49
C PRO A 310 -10.63 1.64 -13.04
N GLU A 311 -10.64 0.72 -12.07
CA GLU A 311 -10.49 0.96 -10.64
C GLU A 311 -9.15 1.62 -10.30
N PHE A 312 -8.07 1.25 -11.00
CA PHE A 312 -6.76 1.88 -10.79
C PHE A 312 -6.68 3.27 -11.43
N HIS A 313 -7.40 3.52 -12.52
CA HIS A 313 -7.47 4.85 -13.14
C HIS A 313 -8.19 5.87 -12.24
N ILE A 314 -9.31 5.48 -11.64
CA ILE A 314 -10.00 6.35 -10.67
C ILE A 314 -9.17 6.53 -9.41
N LEU A 315 -8.51 5.48 -8.91
CA LEU A 315 -7.65 5.59 -7.73
C LEU A 315 -6.46 6.53 -7.96
N TYR A 316 -5.81 6.46 -9.13
CA TYR A 316 -4.79 7.42 -9.53
C TYR A 316 -5.31 8.86 -9.55
N THR A 317 -6.52 9.06 -10.07
CA THR A 317 -7.14 10.39 -10.18
C THR A 317 -7.50 10.96 -8.81
N LEU A 318 -8.06 10.14 -7.92
CA LEU A 318 -8.38 10.53 -6.54
C LEU A 318 -7.11 10.86 -5.74
N ASN A 319 -6.08 10.01 -5.81
CA ASN A 319 -4.80 10.27 -5.18
C ASN A 319 -4.20 11.61 -5.68
N SER A 320 -4.19 11.81 -7.01
CA SER A 320 -3.70 13.05 -7.63
C SER A 320 -4.47 14.28 -7.14
N TYR A 321 -5.80 14.19 -7.10
CA TYR A 321 -6.66 15.27 -6.64
C TYR A 321 -6.36 15.65 -5.18
N GLU A 322 -6.20 14.66 -4.31
CA GLU A 322 -5.90 14.90 -2.89
C GLU A 322 -4.54 15.58 -2.72
N ILE A 323 -3.50 15.06 -3.39
CA ILE A 323 -2.13 15.61 -3.34
C ILE A 323 -2.08 17.04 -3.86
N TYR A 324 -2.68 17.32 -5.03
CA TYR A 324 -2.74 18.68 -5.57
C TYR A 324 -3.56 19.62 -4.68
N GLY A 325 -4.54 19.10 -3.95
CA GLY A 325 -5.26 19.84 -2.91
C GLY A 325 -4.36 20.24 -1.75
N LYS A 326 -3.42 19.37 -1.35
CA LYS A 326 -2.41 19.70 -0.32
C LYS A 326 -1.43 20.75 -0.79
N MET A 327 -1.05 20.72 -2.06
CA MET A 327 -0.22 21.75 -2.69
C MET A 327 -0.97 23.05 -3.00
N ASN A 328 -2.26 23.15 -2.64
CA ASN A 328 -3.16 24.27 -2.97
C ASN A 328 -3.19 24.61 -4.48
N ASN A 329 -2.95 23.61 -5.34
CA ASN A 329 -2.91 23.78 -6.79
C ASN A 329 -4.25 23.39 -7.43
N LYS A 330 -5.23 24.30 -7.30
CA LYS A 330 -6.59 24.12 -7.82
C LYS A 330 -6.65 23.90 -9.32
N LYS A 331 -5.75 24.51 -10.10
CA LYS A 331 -5.69 24.35 -11.56
C LYS A 331 -5.31 22.92 -11.95
N SER A 332 -4.32 22.34 -11.28
CA SER A 332 -3.93 20.95 -11.52
C SER A 332 -5.00 19.96 -11.06
N GLN A 333 -5.74 20.26 -9.99
CA GLN A 333 -6.91 19.48 -9.58
C GLN A 333 -8.00 19.47 -10.67
N GLN A 334 -8.28 20.60 -11.30
CA GLN A 334 -9.27 20.65 -12.37
C GLN A 334 -8.80 19.90 -13.62
N LEU A 335 -7.56 20.13 -14.05
CA LEU A 335 -6.98 19.50 -15.25
C LEU A 335 -6.95 17.97 -15.16
N ILE A 336 -6.66 17.39 -13.99
CA ILE A 336 -6.62 15.92 -13.85
C ILE A 336 -8.02 15.30 -13.97
N VAL A 337 -9.03 15.97 -13.42
CA VAL A 337 -10.42 15.53 -13.45
C VAL A 337 -11.00 15.67 -14.86
N GLU A 338 -10.71 16.76 -15.56
CA GLU A 338 -11.10 16.94 -16.97
C GLU A 338 -10.49 15.86 -17.87
N LYS A 339 -9.22 15.50 -17.65
CA LYS A 339 -8.55 14.42 -18.37
C LYS A 339 -9.18 13.05 -18.09
N PHE A 340 -9.60 12.80 -16.85
CA PHE A 340 -10.29 11.56 -16.51
C PHE A 340 -11.70 11.50 -17.12
N ALA A 341 -12.46 12.59 -17.05
CA ALA A 341 -13.80 12.67 -17.62
C ALA A 341 -13.82 12.52 -19.15
N SER A 342 -12.75 12.92 -19.83
CA SER A 342 -12.58 12.72 -21.27
C SER A 342 -12.05 11.34 -21.66
N SER A 343 -11.74 10.47 -20.69
CA SER A 343 -11.20 9.14 -20.94
C SER A 343 -12.31 8.10 -21.18
N LYS A 344 -12.01 7.07 -21.99
CA LYS A 344 -12.95 5.97 -22.29
C LYS A 344 -13.26 5.05 -21.10
N THR A 345 -12.48 5.14 -20.01
CA THR A 345 -12.65 4.32 -18.80
C THR A 345 -13.54 5.01 -17.75
N CYS A 346 -13.99 6.23 -18.03
CA CYS A 346 -14.88 6.99 -17.18
C CYS A 346 -16.26 6.33 -17.10
N THR A 347 -16.77 6.17 -15.88
CA THR A 347 -18.17 5.77 -15.64
C THR A 347 -18.86 6.83 -14.80
N PRO A 348 -20.20 6.99 -14.93
CA PRO A 348 -20.95 7.95 -14.13
C PRO A 348 -20.78 7.75 -12.62
N ALA A 349 -20.60 6.50 -12.17
CA ALA A 349 -20.36 6.17 -10.77
C ALA A 349 -19.02 6.72 -10.25
N TYR A 350 -17.96 6.66 -11.07
CA TYR A 350 -16.66 7.23 -10.71
C TYR A 350 -16.68 8.76 -10.67
N LEU A 351 -17.39 9.41 -11.61
CA LEU A 351 -17.59 10.86 -11.56
C LEU A 351 -18.39 11.30 -10.34
N LEU A 352 -19.41 10.52 -9.94
CA LEU A 352 -20.15 10.76 -8.71
C LEU A 352 -19.23 10.70 -7.49
N GLN A 353 -18.43 9.62 -7.36
CA GLN A 353 -17.50 9.46 -6.24
C GLN A 353 -16.52 10.63 -6.16
N LEU A 354 -15.98 11.07 -7.29
CA LEU A 354 -15.05 12.17 -7.37
C LEU A 354 -15.71 13.51 -7.01
N GLY A 355 -16.92 13.77 -7.51
CA GLY A 355 -17.69 14.96 -7.17
C GLY A 355 -18.06 15.03 -5.69
N LEU A 356 -18.44 13.91 -5.09
CA LEU A 356 -18.74 13.83 -3.65
C LEU A 356 -17.48 14.06 -2.80
N THR A 357 -16.35 13.46 -3.18
CA THR A 357 -15.06 13.64 -2.50
C THR A 357 -14.59 15.10 -2.58
N ALA A 358 -14.74 15.74 -3.74
CA ALA A 358 -14.39 17.15 -3.91
C ALA A 358 -15.30 18.11 -3.14
N CYS A 359 -16.57 17.73 -2.92
CA CYS A 359 -17.53 18.54 -2.17
C CYS A 359 -17.42 18.36 -0.65
N GLN A 360 -17.15 17.14 -0.17
CA GLN A 360 -17.24 16.78 1.25
C GLN A 360 -15.86 16.55 1.91
N GLY A 361 -14.78 16.60 1.13
CA GLY A 361 -13.43 16.36 1.62
C GLY A 361 -12.91 17.48 2.53
N PRO A 362 -11.76 17.24 3.21
CA PRO A 362 -11.16 18.19 4.15
C PRO A 362 -10.75 19.52 3.50
N ARG A 363 -10.45 19.49 2.19
CA ARG A 363 -10.14 20.65 1.36
C ARG A 363 -11.09 20.68 0.16
N PRO A 364 -12.30 21.23 0.32
CA PRO A 364 -13.29 21.20 -0.74
C PRO A 364 -12.88 22.08 -1.91
N ASN A 365 -13.04 21.57 -3.12
CA ASN A 365 -12.91 22.33 -4.36
C ASN A 365 -14.25 22.30 -5.10
N HIS A 366 -15.05 23.33 -4.88
CA HIS A 366 -16.42 23.42 -5.38
C HIS A 366 -16.49 23.54 -6.91
N GLU A 367 -15.46 24.07 -7.57
CA GLU A 367 -15.40 24.15 -9.04
C GLU A 367 -15.21 22.75 -9.65
N VAL A 368 -14.30 21.97 -9.08
CA VAL A 368 -14.07 20.57 -9.49
C VAL A 368 -15.28 19.71 -9.18
N ALA A 369 -15.88 19.88 -8.00
CA ALA A 369 -17.10 19.17 -7.63
C ALA A 369 -18.25 19.48 -8.60
N PHE A 370 -18.45 20.76 -8.95
CA PHE A 370 -19.47 21.17 -9.91
C PHE A 370 -19.23 20.56 -11.29
N PHE A 371 -18.00 20.61 -11.80
CA PHE A 371 -17.65 20.01 -13.09
C PHE A 371 -17.93 18.50 -13.12
N ALA A 372 -17.42 17.75 -12.14
CA ALA A 372 -17.56 16.29 -12.09
C ALA A 372 -19.03 15.86 -11.96
N LEU A 373 -19.81 16.55 -11.11
CA LEU A 373 -21.23 16.26 -10.93
C LEU A 373 -22.06 16.63 -12.16
N ASN A 374 -21.74 17.73 -12.85
CA ASN A 374 -22.45 18.12 -14.06
C ASN A 374 -22.17 17.18 -15.24
N GLN A 375 -20.93 16.69 -15.37
CA GLN A 375 -20.60 15.63 -16.33
C GLN A 375 -21.29 14.31 -15.99
N CYS A 376 -21.27 13.91 -14.72
CA CYS A 376 -22.00 12.73 -14.25
C CYS A 376 -23.49 12.80 -14.63
N LEU A 377 -24.14 13.93 -14.39
CA LEU A 377 -25.54 14.13 -14.76
C LEU A 377 -25.76 14.01 -16.28
N SER A 378 -24.89 14.60 -17.08
CA SER A 378 -24.99 14.58 -18.55
C SER A 378 -24.81 13.16 -19.11
N GLU A 379 -23.91 12.37 -18.55
CA GLU A 379 -23.74 10.96 -18.90
C GLU A 379 -24.92 10.09 -18.44
N LEU A 380 -25.42 10.30 -17.21
CA LEU A 380 -26.59 9.57 -16.70
C LEU A 380 -27.82 9.79 -17.57
N LEU A 381 -28.06 11.02 -18.01
CA LEU A 381 -29.21 11.38 -18.84
C LEU A 381 -29.07 10.94 -20.30
N SER A 382 -27.84 10.71 -20.78
CA SER A 382 -27.60 10.19 -22.14
C SER A 382 -27.58 8.65 -22.21
N SER A 383 -27.58 7.97 -21.05
CA SER A 383 -27.69 6.51 -20.95
C SER A 383 -29.04 5.99 -21.45
N PRO A 384 -29.10 4.79 -22.09
CA PRO A 384 -30.36 4.16 -22.50
C PRO A 384 -31.25 3.73 -21.31
N LEU A 385 -30.66 3.52 -20.13
CA LEU A 385 -31.36 3.22 -18.87
C LEU A 385 -30.84 4.19 -17.79
N PRO A 386 -31.38 5.41 -17.74
CA PRO A 386 -30.97 6.42 -16.77
C PRO A 386 -31.39 6.06 -15.34
N ASP A 387 -30.46 6.13 -14.39
CA ASP A 387 -30.74 6.03 -12.96
C ASP A 387 -31.18 7.39 -12.40
N TYR A 388 -32.49 7.59 -12.34
CA TYR A 388 -33.09 8.83 -11.82
C TYR A 388 -32.89 9.04 -10.31
N THR A 389 -32.56 7.99 -9.55
CA THR A 389 -32.25 8.13 -8.13
C THR A 389 -30.90 8.80 -7.95
N THR A 390 -29.89 8.34 -8.68
CA THR A 390 -28.56 8.94 -8.68
C THR A 390 -28.58 10.32 -9.34
N ALA A 391 -29.34 10.50 -10.43
CA ALA A 391 -29.48 11.83 -11.06
C ALA A 391 -30.12 12.85 -10.10
N ALA A 392 -31.14 12.47 -9.32
CA ALA A 392 -31.76 13.36 -8.32
C ALA A 392 -30.78 13.73 -7.20
N LEU A 393 -29.98 12.76 -6.71
CA LEU A 393 -28.93 13.01 -5.73
C LEU A 393 -27.89 14.01 -6.26
N VAL A 394 -27.42 13.81 -7.50
CA VAL A 394 -26.46 14.71 -8.18
C VAL A 394 -27.04 16.11 -8.29
N MET A 395 -28.30 16.24 -8.71
CA MET A 395 -29.00 17.52 -8.80
C MET A 395 -29.08 18.25 -7.46
N ARG A 396 -29.48 17.56 -6.39
CA ARG A 396 -29.50 18.14 -5.03
C ARG A 396 -28.13 18.66 -4.64
N LYS A 397 -27.07 17.90 -4.89
CA LYS A 397 -25.70 18.30 -4.56
C LYS A 397 -25.22 19.49 -5.38
N LEU A 398 -25.49 19.54 -6.69
CA LEU A 398 -25.21 20.68 -7.54
C LEU A 398 -25.88 21.96 -7.03
N ILE A 399 -27.19 21.91 -6.74
CA ILE A 399 -27.96 23.05 -6.21
C ILE A 399 -27.38 23.53 -4.88
N THR A 400 -26.99 22.59 -4.00
CA THR A 400 -26.41 22.92 -2.70
C THR A 400 -25.06 23.63 -2.87
N ILE A 401 -24.15 23.10 -3.71
CA ILE A 401 -22.83 23.69 -3.95
C ILE A 401 -22.94 25.09 -4.54
N THR A 402 -23.80 25.28 -5.56
CA THR A 402 -24.00 26.59 -6.18
C THR A 402 -24.60 27.59 -5.19
N SER A 403 -25.50 27.14 -4.31
CA SER A 403 -26.09 27.98 -3.26
C SER A 403 -25.10 28.44 -2.21
N THR A 404 -24.17 27.58 -1.78
CA THR A 404 -23.25 27.88 -0.67
C THR A 404 -22.00 28.63 -1.11
N HIS A 405 -21.48 28.37 -2.31
CA HIS A 405 -20.16 28.86 -2.72
C HIS A 405 -20.20 30.22 -3.43
N LYS A 406 -21.30 30.56 -4.10
CA LYS A 406 -21.36 31.77 -4.94
C LYS A 406 -22.14 32.94 -4.34
N GLY A 407 -22.74 32.76 -3.16
CA GLY A 407 -23.56 33.77 -2.49
C GLY A 407 -24.81 34.19 -3.29
N ASP A 408 -25.55 35.17 -2.77
CA ASP A 408 -26.78 35.72 -3.37
C ASP A 408 -26.57 36.39 -4.75
N THR A 409 -25.32 36.60 -5.16
CA THR A 409 -24.98 37.25 -6.43
C THR A 409 -25.21 36.40 -7.67
N ASP A 410 -25.39 35.08 -7.54
CA ASP A 410 -25.53 34.15 -8.68
C ASP A 410 -26.84 33.34 -8.62
N ASP A 411 -27.92 33.99 -8.14
CA ASP A 411 -29.27 33.42 -8.02
C ASP A 411 -29.82 32.91 -9.36
N ASP A 412 -29.34 33.46 -10.48
CA ASP A 412 -29.63 33.01 -11.85
C ASP A 412 -29.03 31.63 -12.16
N ALA A 413 -27.82 31.33 -11.67
CA ALA A 413 -27.20 30.02 -11.88
C ALA A 413 -27.95 28.93 -11.12
N VAL A 414 -28.35 29.20 -9.88
CA VAL A 414 -29.19 28.29 -9.08
C VAL A 414 -30.54 28.10 -9.77
N TYR A 415 -31.15 29.18 -10.24
CA TYR A 415 -32.44 29.12 -10.95
C TYR A 415 -32.38 28.28 -12.23
N ASN A 416 -31.27 28.35 -12.98
CA ASN A 416 -31.06 27.52 -14.16
C ASN A 416 -30.97 26.03 -13.82
N LEU A 417 -30.38 25.66 -12.67
CA LEU A 417 -30.36 24.27 -12.19
C LEU A 417 -31.77 23.78 -11.82
N TYR A 418 -32.60 24.61 -11.19
CA TYR A 418 -34.01 24.26 -10.94
C TYR A 418 -34.80 24.09 -12.24
N LYS A 419 -34.56 24.94 -13.25
CA LYS A 419 -35.13 24.77 -14.59
C LYS A 419 -34.67 23.48 -15.26
N GLN A 420 -33.41 23.10 -15.09
CA GLN A 420 -32.90 21.82 -15.60
C GLN A 420 -33.59 20.65 -14.88
N ALA A 421 -33.74 20.71 -13.55
CA ALA A 421 -34.49 19.71 -12.79
C ALA A 421 -35.94 19.59 -13.27
N TYR A 422 -36.62 20.72 -13.47
CA TYR A 422 -37.97 20.76 -14.03
C TYR A 422 -38.06 20.08 -15.40
N ARG A 423 -37.13 20.40 -16.32
CA ARG A 423 -37.08 19.77 -17.66
C ARG A 423 -36.89 18.27 -17.60
N ILE A 424 -36.05 17.78 -16.67
CA ILE A 424 -35.86 16.34 -16.44
C ILE A 424 -37.19 15.73 -16.01
N ILE A 425 -37.84 16.27 -14.97
CA ILE A 425 -39.10 15.72 -14.42
C ILE A 425 -40.23 15.71 -15.47
N VAL A 426 -40.37 16.76 -16.27
CA VAL A 426 -41.39 16.82 -17.34
C VAL A 426 -41.15 15.80 -18.45
N GLY A 427 -39.89 15.46 -18.73
CA GLY A 427 -39.53 14.46 -19.74
C GLY A 427 -39.84 13.02 -19.32
N LEU A 428 -40.22 12.79 -18.06
CA LEU A 428 -40.43 11.46 -17.50
C LEU A 428 -41.91 11.09 -17.43
N LYS A 429 -42.18 9.78 -17.45
CA LYS A 429 -43.51 9.30 -17.10
C LYS A 429 -43.71 9.47 -15.59
N GLY A 430 -44.93 9.81 -15.19
CA GLY A 430 -45.27 10.05 -13.78
C GLY A 430 -44.82 8.89 -12.88
N GLY A 431 -44.00 9.20 -11.87
CA GLY A 431 -43.53 8.24 -10.87
C GLY A 431 -42.10 7.70 -11.07
N GLU A 432 -41.42 7.98 -12.18
CA GLU A 432 -40.03 7.54 -12.40
C GLU A 432 -39.00 8.39 -11.63
N PHE A 433 -39.32 9.64 -11.32
CA PHE A 433 -38.49 10.51 -10.48
C PHE A 433 -38.78 10.29 -8.99
N PRO A 434 -37.77 10.25 -8.10
CA PRO A 434 -38.00 10.04 -6.68
C PRO A 434 -38.89 11.14 -6.06
N ALA A 435 -40.03 10.74 -5.50
CA ALA A 435 -41.03 11.68 -4.98
C ALA A 435 -40.48 12.58 -3.87
N GLU A 436 -39.67 12.05 -2.95
CA GLU A 436 -39.05 12.82 -1.86
C GLU A 436 -38.07 13.88 -2.37
N GLU A 437 -37.35 13.59 -3.46
CA GLU A 437 -36.46 14.57 -4.10
C GLU A 437 -37.26 15.65 -4.84
N GLY A 438 -38.37 15.27 -5.48
CA GLY A 438 -39.30 16.22 -6.08
C GLY A 438 -39.91 17.17 -5.04
N LYS A 439 -40.35 16.65 -3.90
CA LYS A 439 -40.87 17.44 -2.77
C LYS A 439 -39.82 18.40 -2.24
N TRP A 440 -38.57 17.92 -2.08
CA TRP A 440 -37.47 18.76 -1.65
C TRP A 440 -37.20 19.90 -2.65
N LEU A 441 -37.14 19.62 -3.96
CA LEU A 441 -36.95 20.64 -4.99
C LEU A 441 -38.05 21.71 -4.96
N ALA A 442 -39.32 21.31 -4.89
CA ALA A 442 -40.45 22.24 -4.86
C ALA A 442 -40.45 23.13 -3.61
N THR A 443 -40.25 22.53 -2.43
CA THR A 443 -40.23 23.25 -1.15
C THR A 443 -39.03 24.18 -1.01
N THR A 444 -37.85 23.74 -1.45
CA THR A 444 -36.63 24.57 -1.37
C THR A 444 -36.64 25.73 -2.37
N ALA A 445 -37.16 25.53 -3.58
CA ALA A 445 -37.40 26.62 -4.53
C ALA A 445 -38.40 27.65 -3.98
N TRP A 446 -39.50 27.17 -3.38
CA TRP A 446 -40.51 28.03 -2.76
C TRP A 446 -39.95 28.84 -1.58
N ASN A 447 -39.22 28.19 -0.67
CA ASN A 447 -38.64 28.83 0.50
C ASN A 447 -37.62 29.92 0.13
N ARG A 448 -36.98 29.80 -1.04
CA ARG A 448 -36.07 30.83 -1.56
C ARG A 448 -36.76 32.16 -1.87
N ALA A 449 -38.07 32.16 -2.13
CA ALA A 449 -38.85 33.37 -2.31
C ALA A 449 -39.09 34.15 -1.01
N ALA A 450 -38.90 33.53 0.17
CA ALA A 450 -39.26 34.14 1.45
C ALA A 450 -38.46 35.42 1.77
N ILE A 451 -37.15 35.43 1.47
CA ILE A 451 -36.30 36.61 1.69
C ILE A 451 -36.64 37.74 0.71
N PRO A 452 -36.71 37.51 -0.63
CA PRO A 452 -37.17 38.52 -1.58
C PRO A 452 -38.52 39.15 -1.24
N ILE A 453 -39.50 38.36 -0.76
CA ILE A 453 -40.80 38.87 -0.32
C ILE A 453 -40.65 39.86 0.85
N ARG A 454 -39.83 39.50 1.85
CA ARG A 454 -39.58 40.36 3.01
C ARG A 454 -38.85 41.66 2.66
N LEU A 455 -38.02 41.62 1.62
CA LEU A 455 -37.26 42.77 1.12
C LEU A 455 -38.03 43.60 0.07
N GLY A 456 -39.26 43.20 -0.30
CA GLY A 456 -40.06 43.90 -1.31
C GLY A 456 -39.59 43.69 -2.75
N HIS A 457 -38.67 42.74 -3.00
CA HIS A 457 -38.19 42.37 -4.34
C HIS A 457 -39.17 41.38 -5.00
N PHE A 458 -40.36 41.88 -5.36
CA PHE A 458 -41.47 41.05 -5.84
C PHE A 458 -41.17 40.32 -7.16
N ASP A 459 -40.35 40.88 -8.05
CA ASP A 459 -40.01 40.22 -9.32
C ASP A 459 -39.17 38.96 -9.11
N SER A 460 -38.16 39.03 -8.24
CA SER A 460 -37.35 37.87 -7.84
C SER A 460 -38.15 36.86 -7.02
N ALA A 461 -39.06 37.33 -6.15
CA ALA A 461 -39.98 36.46 -5.42
C ALA A 461 -40.88 35.67 -6.37
N ASN A 462 -41.54 36.35 -7.32
CA ASN A 462 -42.44 35.73 -8.29
C ASN A 462 -41.75 34.68 -9.14
N LYS A 463 -40.49 34.92 -9.52
CA LYS A 463 -39.67 33.96 -10.27
C LYS A 463 -39.47 32.64 -9.50
N TRP A 464 -39.13 32.72 -8.22
CA TRP A 464 -38.91 31.54 -7.35
C TRP A 464 -40.23 30.83 -7.00
N MET A 465 -41.29 31.59 -6.71
CA MET A 465 -42.62 31.05 -6.41
C MET A 465 -43.21 30.29 -7.60
N LYS A 466 -43.05 30.83 -8.82
CA LYS A 466 -43.52 30.19 -10.05
C LYS A 466 -42.85 28.83 -10.27
N VAL A 467 -41.52 28.74 -10.12
CA VAL A 467 -40.80 27.47 -10.29
C VAL A 467 -41.15 26.47 -9.18
N GLY A 468 -41.30 26.92 -7.94
CA GLY A 468 -41.75 26.06 -6.83
C GLY A 468 -43.14 25.46 -7.09
N LEU A 469 -44.07 26.28 -7.60
CA LEU A 469 -45.43 25.85 -7.94
C LEU A 469 -45.46 24.89 -9.13
N GLU A 470 -44.70 25.19 -10.18
CA GLU A 470 -44.55 24.33 -11.37
C GLU A 470 -44.00 22.95 -10.99
N LEU A 471 -42.99 22.89 -10.12
CA LEU A 471 -42.44 21.63 -9.60
C LEU A 471 -43.43 20.89 -8.69
N ALA A 472 -44.15 21.60 -7.81
CA ALA A 472 -45.16 20.99 -6.94
C ALA A 472 -46.30 20.33 -7.75
N GLY A 473 -46.64 20.87 -8.92
CA GLY A 473 -47.64 20.31 -9.81
C GLY A 473 -47.24 19.00 -10.50
N LEU A 474 -45.95 18.67 -10.55
CA LEU A 474 -45.42 17.47 -11.21
C LEU A 474 -45.14 16.31 -10.24
N VAL A 475 -45.12 16.58 -8.93
CA VAL A 475 -44.68 15.62 -7.91
C VAL A 475 -45.90 15.00 -7.21
N PRO A 476 -46.04 13.66 -7.19
CA PRO A 476 -47.13 13.00 -6.48
C PRO A 476 -47.11 13.30 -4.97
N GLY A 477 -48.27 13.60 -4.38
CA GLY A 477 -48.40 13.84 -2.94
C GLY A 477 -48.13 15.28 -2.49
N MET A 478 -48.11 16.25 -3.41
CA MET A 478 -47.94 17.69 -3.14
C MET A 478 -49.22 18.50 -3.38
N GLU A 479 -50.38 17.86 -3.52
CA GLU A 479 -51.63 18.49 -3.95
C GLU A 479 -52.14 19.52 -2.92
N THR A 480 -51.99 19.23 -1.63
CA THR A 480 -52.35 20.15 -0.53
C THR A 480 -51.41 21.35 -0.47
N TYR A 481 -50.10 21.12 -0.60
CA TYR A 481 -49.09 22.18 -0.64
C TYR A 481 -49.28 23.08 -1.85
N LYS A 482 -49.59 22.51 -3.02
CA LYS A 482 -49.88 23.25 -4.24
C LYS A 482 -51.07 24.19 -4.06
N ALA A 483 -52.18 23.73 -3.49
CA ALA A 483 -53.35 24.58 -3.23
C ALA A 483 -52.99 25.76 -2.31
N CYS A 484 -52.24 25.52 -1.23
CA CYS A 484 -51.77 26.59 -0.35
C CYS A 484 -50.82 27.58 -1.05
N MET A 485 -49.95 27.09 -1.94
CA MET A 485 -49.06 27.93 -2.74
C MET A 485 -49.86 28.82 -3.71
N GLU A 486 -50.87 28.28 -4.40
CA GLU A 486 -51.75 29.03 -5.32
C GLU A 486 -52.53 30.13 -4.59
N ASP A 487 -53.11 29.82 -3.42
CA ASP A 487 -53.82 30.80 -2.59
C ASP A 487 -52.90 31.95 -2.16
N PHE A 488 -51.64 31.64 -1.81
CA PHE A 488 -50.67 32.63 -1.39
C PHE A 488 -50.21 33.54 -2.54
N VAL A 489 -49.97 33.01 -3.75
CA VAL A 489 -49.69 33.81 -4.95
C VAL A 489 -50.85 34.75 -5.26
N ASN A 490 -52.08 34.23 -5.26
CA ASN A 490 -53.30 35.01 -5.50
C ASN A 490 -53.48 36.14 -4.47
N GLY A 491 -53.10 35.90 -3.21
CA GLY A 491 -53.12 36.91 -2.15
C GLY A 491 -52.04 37.98 -2.31
N LEU A 492 -50.86 37.62 -2.79
CA LEU A 492 -49.75 38.53 -3.07
C LEU A 492 -50.05 39.45 -4.25
N ASP A 493 -50.59 38.92 -5.35
CA ASP A 493 -50.94 39.71 -6.53
C ASP A 493 -51.99 40.79 -6.21
N LYS A 494 -52.95 40.47 -5.33
CA LYS A 494 -53.92 41.45 -4.80
C LYS A 494 -53.24 42.55 -3.99
N LYS A 495 -52.24 42.23 -3.16
CA LYS A 495 -51.51 43.21 -2.34
C LYS A 495 -50.57 44.10 -3.16
N VAL A 496 -49.82 43.53 -4.10
CA VAL A 496 -48.93 44.27 -5.01
C VAL A 496 -49.73 45.17 -5.95
N GLY A 497 -50.88 44.69 -6.44
CA GLY A 497 -51.81 45.48 -7.26
C GLY A 497 -52.45 46.66 -6.52
N VAL A 498 -52.62 46.59 -5.20
CA VAL A 498 -53.07 47.70 -4.36
C VAL A 498 -51.94 48.71 -4.11
N HIS A 499 -50.70 48.25 -3.92
CA HIS A 499 -49.55 49.13 -3.72
C HIS A 499 -49.23 49.98 -4.97
N LYS A 500 -49.23 49.37 -6.17
CA LYS A 500 -49.06 50.10 -7.45
C LYS A 500 -50.20 51.08 -7.76
N ARG A 501 -51.37 50.90 -7.15
CA ARG A 501 -52.55 51.78 -7.34
C ARG A 501 -52.55 52.96 -6.36
N GLY A 502 -51.82 52.86 -5.25
CA GLY A 502 -51.65 53.94 -4.26
C GLY A 502 -50.65 55.02 -4.65
N GLU A 503 -49.63 54.70 -5.45
CA GLU A 503 -48.63 55.68 -5.93
C GLU A 503 -49.14 56.55 -7.11
N ASN A 504 -50.26 56.18 -7.73
CA ASN A 504 -50.81 56.85 -8.92
C ASN A 504 -52.03 57.76 -8.64
N GLN A 505 -52.29 58.17 -7.40
CA GLN A 505 -53.31 59.21 -7.14
C GLN A 505 -52.68 60.61 -7.24
N PRO A 506 -53.11 61.47 -8.19
CA PRO A 506 -52.66 62.85 -8.25
C PRO A 506 -53.21 63.61 -7.04
N GLN A 507 -52.33 64.26 -6.29
CA GLN A 507 -52.73 65.23 -5.27
C GLN A 507 -53.51 66.37 -5.94
N MET A 508 -54.84 66.36 -5.77
CA MET A 508 -55.66 67.53 -6.03
C MET A 508 -55.43 68.53 -4.88
N THR A 509 -54.60 69.53 -5.14
CA THR A 509 -54.56 70.77 -4.37
C THR A 509 -55.82 71.56 -4.66
N VAL A 510 -56.69 71.69 -3.66
CA VAL A 510 -57.80 72.66 -3.65
C VAL A 510 -57.21 74.03 -3.32
N VAL A 511 -57.67 75.02 -4.09
CA VAL A 511 -57.32 76.46 -4.18
C VAL A 511 -57.02 77.14 -2.86
#